data_AF-A0A2W4SGG8-F1
#
_entry.id   AF-A0A2W4SGG8-F1
#
_cell.length_a   1.000
_cell.length_b   1.000
_cell.length_c   1.000
_cell.angle_alpha   90.00
_cell.angle_beta   90.00
_cell.angle_gamma   90.00
#
_symmetry.space_group_name_H-M   'P 1'
#
loop_
_entity.id
_entity.type
_entity.pdbx_description
1 polymer ?
#
loop_
_entity_poly.entity_id
_entity_poly.type
_entity_poly.pdbx_seq_one_letter_code
_entity_poly.pdbx_strand_id
1 'polypeptide(L)'
;MITAGVLAALPPISTPAQARDGFNGALFGGLAAGAIVGGAIAGSGRGYAYAPRPYYAPAPVYVGPRYIEPDCYVTKRPIFNRWGEFVGYTRIRACD
;
A
#
# COMPACT_ATOMS: atom_id res chain seq x y z
N MET A 1 -32.95 -2.73 32.53
CA MET A 1 -32.51 -2.09 33.79
C MET A 1 -31.06 -1.71 33.63
N ILE A 2 -30.75 -0.41 33.67
CA ILE A 2 -29.43 0.16 33.41
C ILE A 2 -28.65 0.16 34.72
N THR A 3 -27.55 -0.58 34.82
CA THR A 3 -26.62 -0.49 35.96
C THR A 3 -25.51 0.49 35.63
N ALA A 4 -25.60 1.67 36.22
CA ALA A 4 -24.63 2.76 36.12
C ALA A 4 -23.33 2.40 36.86
N GLY A 5 -22.19 2.53 36.18
CA GLY A 5 -20.87 2.43 36.79
C GLY A 5 -20.56 3.70 37.58
N VAL A 6 -20.27 3.54 38.87
CA VAL A 6 -19.80 4.63 39.74
C VAL A 6 -18.36 5.00 39.35
N LEU A 7 -18.17 6.21 38.83
CA LEU A 7 -16.85 6.83 38.66
C LEU A 7 -16.41 7.38 40.02
N ALA A 8 -15.46 6.70 40.66
CA ALA A 8 -14.79 7.22 41.86
C ALA A 8 -13.93 8.43 41.49
N ALA A 9 -14.39 9.63 41.83
CA ALA A 9 -13.62 10.85 41.69
C ALA A 9 -12.51 10.88 42.76
N LEU A 10 -11.26 10.71 42.34
CA LEU A 10 -10.10 10.97 43.19
C LEU A 10 -9.97 12.49 43.39
N PRO A 11 -9.82 12.99 44.64
CA PRO A 11 -9.54 14.39 44.86
C PRO A 11 -8.18 14.76 44.24
N PRO A 12 -8.05 15.95 43.64
CA PRO A 12 -6.76 16.41 43.12
C PRO A 12 -5.83 16.64 44.31
N ILE A 13 -4.93 15.69 44.56
CA ILE A 13 -3.77 15.90 45.43
C ILE A 13 -2.82 16.83 44.66
N SER A 14 -2.90 18.12 44.98
CA SER A 14 -2.00 19.16 44.48
C SER A 14 -0.62 18.97 45.12
N THR A 15 0.18 18.05 44.60
CA THR A 15 1.61 18.02 44.94
C THR A 15 2.26 19.28 44.37
N PRO A 16 2.99 20.09 45.16
CA PRO A 16 3.68 21.24 44.62
C PRO A 16 4.69 20.77 43.58
N ALA A 17 4.55 21.22 42.33
CA ALA A 17 5.54 21.01 41.30
C ALA A 17 6.79 21.82 41.69
N GLN A 18 7.68 21.18 42.47
CA GLN A 18 8.98 21.73 42.82
C GLN A 18 9.82 21.73 41.54
N ALA A 19 9.75 22.83 40.79
CA ALA A 19 10.69 23.13 39.72
C ALA A 19 12.04 23.45 40.38
N ARG A 20 12.79 22.40 40.74
CA ARG A 20 14.19 22.52 41.12
C ARG A 20 14.95 22.76 39.83
N ASP A 21 15.54 23.95 39.69
CA ASP A 21 16.24 24.44 38.49
C ASP A 21 16.85 23.30 37.64
N GLY A 22 16.28 23.10 36.45
CA GLY A 22 16.83 22.26 35.40
C GLY A 22 16.75 20.73 35.58
N PHE A 23 16.36 20.20 36.75
CA PHE A 23 16.32 18.74 36.96
C PHE A 23 14.87 18.23 37.03
N ASN A 24 14.28 18.03 35.84
CA ASN A 24 12.93 17.47 35.68
C ASN A 24 12.91 15.95 35.94
N GLY A 25 13.18 15.55 37.19
CA GLY A 25 13.17 14.14 37.61
C GLY A 25 11.84 13.43 37.34
N ALA A 26 10.73 14.18 37.33
CA ALA A 26 9.42 13.67 36.93
C ALA A 26 9.35 13.28 35.44
N LEU A 27 10.06 14.01 34.56
CA LEU A 27 10.12 13.70 33.13
C LEU A 27 10.93 12.43 32.88
N PHE A 28 12.09 12.30 33.53
CA PHE A 28 12.92 11.10 33.43
C PHE A 28 12.26 9.88 34.08
N GLY A 29 11.60 10.05 35.23
CA GLY A 29 10.86 8.99 35.89
C GLY A 29 9.67 8.50 35.06
N GLY A 30 8.91 9.43 34.46
CA GLY A 30 7.80 9.11 33.55
C GLY A 30 8.28 8.40 32.29
N LEU A 31 9.39 8.84 31.69
CA LEU A 31 9.98 8.20 30.52
C LEU A 31 10.52 6.80 30.84
N ALA A 32 11.20 6.62 31.97
CA ALA A 32 11.73 5.32 32.38
C ALA A 32 10.60 4.32 32.65
N ALA A 33 9.57 4.72 33.40
CA ALA A 33 8.40 3.88 33.67
C ALA A 33 7.65 3.54 32.36
N GLY A 34 7.44 4.53 31.49
CA GLY A 34 6.81 4.34 30.18
C GLY A 34 7.61 3.40 29.27
N ALA A 35 8.95 3.51 29.27
CA ALA A 35 9.83 2.64 28.49
C ALA A 35 9.82 1.19 28.97
N ILE A 36 9.76 0.96 30.29
CA ILE A 36 9.68 -0.40 30.86
C ILE A 36 8.34 -1.05 30.51
N VAL A 37 7.22 -0.34 30.75
CA VAL A 37 5.88 -0.88 30.48
C VAL A 37 5.64 -1.04 28.98
N GLY A 38 5.97 -0.01 28.18
CA GLY A 38 5.85 -0.05 26.73
C GLY A 38 6.77 -1.09 26.09
N GLY A 39 7.99 -1.24 26.60
CA GLY A 39 8.95 -2.27 26.17
C GLY A 39 8.49 -3.69 26.49
N ALA A 40 7.88 -3.92 27.67
CA ALA A 40 7.32 -5.21 28.03
C ALA A 40 6.13 -5.60 27.12
N ILE A 41 5.25 -4.64 26.80
CA ILE A 41 4.11 -4.87 25.88
C ILE A 41 4.60 -5.07 24.44
N ALA A 42 5.60 -4.30 23.98
CA ALA A 42 6.16 -4.46 22.65
C ALA A 42 7.00 -5.74 22.50
N GLY A 43 7.59 -6.22 23.61
CA GLY A 43 8.39 -7.44 23.66
C GLY A 43 7.56 -8.72 23.72
N SER A 44 6.39 -8.69 24.36
CA SER A 44 5.51 -9.87 24.51
C SER A 44 4.94 -10.38 23.17
N GLY A 45 4.90 -9.54 22.13
CA GLY A 45 4.46 -9.90 20.79
C GLY A 45 5.52 -10.57 19.91
N ARG A 46 6.79 -10.68 20.34
CA ARG A 46 7.89 -11.21 19.50
C ARG A 46 8.02 -12.73 19.50
N GLY A 47 7.07 -13.44 20.12
CA GLY A 47 7.06 -14.89 20.26
C GLY A 47 6.61 -15.70 19.03
N TYR A 48 6.40 -15.07 17.87
CA TYR A 48 6.18 -15.83 16.64
C TYR A 48 7.53 -16.22 16.05
N ALA A 49 8.04 -17.36 16.54
CA ALA A 49 9.09 -18.10 15.86
C ALA A 49 8.73 -18.18 14.37
N TYR A 50 9.66 -17.75 13.52
CA TYR A 50 9.52 -17.76 12.08
C TYR A 50 9.51 -19.23 11.60
N ALA A 51 8.37 -19.89 11.75
CA ALA A 51 8.18 -21.21 11.18
C ALA A 51 8.31 -21.05 9.65
N PRO A 52 9.18 -21.82 8.98
CA PRO A 52 9.29 -21.78 7.54
C PRO A 52 7.91 -22.06 6.93
N ARG A 53 7.36 -21.06 6.23
CA ARG A 53 6.09 -21.24 5.52
C ARG A 53 6.34 -22.25 4.38
N PRO A 54 5.53 -23.30 4.24
CA PRO A 54 5.66 -24.20 3.11
C PRO A 54 5.50 -23.42 1.80
N TYR A 55 6.54 -23.47 0.96
CA TYR A 55 6.54 -22.85 -0.36
C TYR A 55 5.78 -23.76 -1.33
N TYR A 56 4.60 -23.34 -1.74
CA TYR A 56 3.86 -23.98 -2.83
C TYR A 56 4.33 -23.38 -4.14
N ALA A 57 5.09 -24.16 -4.91
CA ALA A 57 5.48 -23.77 -6.25
C ALA A 57 4.21 -23.64 -7.13
N PRO A 58 4.05 -22.54 -7.88
CA PRO A 58 2.93 -22.40 -8.79
C PRO A 58 2.95 -23.50 -9.85
N ALA A 59 1.79 -24.10 -10.13
CA ALA A 59 1.65 -25.11 -11.16
C ALA A 59 2.01 -24.52 -12.54
N PRO A 60 2.68 -25.29 -13.42
CA PRO A 60 3.01 -24.82 -14.76
C PRO A 60 1.72 -24.54 -15.54
N VAL A 61 1.59 -23.29 -16.00
CA VAL A 61 0.49 -22.87 -16.88
C VAL A 61 0.90 -23.15 -18.33
N TYR A 62 0.30 -24.19 -18.91
CA TYR A 62 0.45 -24.46 -20.34
C TYR A 62 -0.44 -23.51 -21.14
N VAL A 63 0.18 -22.50 -21.74
CA VAL A 63 -0.51 -21.61 -22.68
C VAL A 63 -0.55 -22.27 -24.05
N GLY A 64 -1.75 -22.47 -24.58
CA GLY A 64 -1.96 -22.90 -25.96
C GLY A 64 -1.46 -21.85 -26.96
N PRO A 65 -1.24 -22.22 -28.23
CA PRO A 65 -0.85 -21.29 -29.27
C PRO A 65 -1.89 -20.17 -29.38
N ARG A 66 -1.44 -18.91 -29.32
CA ARG A 66 -2.27 -17.74 -29.62
C ARG A 66 -2.28 -17.55 -31.12
N TYR A 67 -3.45 -17.64 -31.73
CA TYR A 67 -3.65 -17.19 -33.10
C TYR A 67 -3.72 -15.66 -33.11
N ILE A 68 -2.78 -15.03 -33.81
CA ILE A 68 -2.79 -13.59 -34.06
C ILE A 68 -3.47 -13.39 -35.41
N GLU A 69 -4.67 -12.83 -35.41
CA GLU A 69 -5.33 -12.39 -36.64
C GLU A 69 -4.64 -11.10 -37.11
N PRO A 70 -4.31 -10.94 -38.40
CA PRO A 70 -3.76 -9.69 -38.93
C PRO A 70 -4.78 -8.55 -38.78
N ASP A 71 -4.36 -7.42 -38.22
CA ASP A 71 -5.22 -6.25 -38.11
C ASP A 71 -5.38 -5.61 -39.49
N CYS A 72 -6.53 -5.86 -40.12
CA CYS A 72 -6.84 -5.27 -41.42
C CYS A 72 -7.65 -3.98 -41.28
N TYR A 73 -7.14 -2.86 -41.79
CA TYR A 73 -7.80 -1.56 -41.78
C TYR A 73 -7.93 -0.96 -43.18
N VAL A 74 -8.90 -0.06 -43.34
CA VAL A 74 -9.14 0.64 -44.61
C VAL A 74 -8.35 1.95 -44.61
N THR A 75 -7.40 2.08 -45.53
CA THR A 75 -6.60 3.29 -45.70
C THR A 75 -6.81 3.93 -47.08
N LYS A 76 -6.43 5.20 -47.22
CA LYS A 76 -6.53 5.95 -48.49
C LYS A 76 -5.15 6.02 -49.14
N ARG A 77 -5.06 5.68 -50.43
CA ARG A 77 -3.85 5.82 -51.25
C ARG A 77 -4.08 6.86 -52.37
N PRO A 78 -3.12 7.76 -52.64
CA PRO A 78 -3.23 8.68 -53.76
C PRO A 78 -3.21 7.94 -55.10
N ILE A 79 -4.01 8.42 -56.06
CA ILE A 79 -4.03 7.94 -57.44
C ILE A 79 -3.56 9.05 -58.39
N PHE A 80 -2.75 8.65 -59.36
CA PHE A 80 -2.20 9.52 -60.40
C PHE A 80 -2.67 9.06 -61.78
N ASN A 81 -2.90 10.00 -62.70
CA ASN A 81 -3.24 9.66 -64.09
C ASN A 81 -1.99 9.21 -64.88
N ARG A 82 -2.18 8.86 -66.17
CA ARG A 82 -1.09 8.46 -67.06
C ARG A 82 -0.02 9.55 -67.24
N TRP A 83 -0.36 10.82 -67.02
CA TRP A 83 0.54 11.97 -67.12
C TRP A 83 1.19 12.33 -65.77
N GLY A 84 0.92 11.57 -64.70
CA GLY A 84 1.50 11.78 -63.38
C GLY A 84 0.79 12.84 -62.53
N GLU A 85 -0.35 13.37 -62.98
CA GLU A 85 -1.12 14.35 -62.21
C GLU A 85 -1.99 13.67 -61.16
N PHE A 86 -2.14 14.31 -60.01
CA PHE A 86 -2.96 13.82 -58.91
C PHE A 86 -4.45 13.87 -59.26
N VAL A 87 -5.14 12.72 -59.19
CA VAL A 87 -6.57 12.59 -59.54
C VAL A 87 -7.45 12.45 -58.30
N GLY A 88 -6.90 11.97 -57.19
CA GLY A 88 -7.66 11.78 -55.96
C GLY A 88 -7.12 10.66 -55.08
N TYR A 89 -8.02 10.09 -54.29
CA TYR A 89 -7.71 8.98 -53.37
C TYR A 89 -8.59 7.77 -53.65
N THR A 90 -8.01 6.58 -53.53
CA THR A 90 -8.75 5.31 -53.50
C THR A 90 -8.66 4.67 -52.11
N ARG A 91 -9.69 3.93 -51.71
CA ARG A 91 -9.69 3.16 -50.46
C ARG A 91 -9.15 1.76 -50.73
N ILE A 92 -8.17 1.33 -49.93
CA ILE A 92 -7.60 -0.01 -49.97
C ILE A 92 -7.69 -0.65 -48.58
N ARG A 93 -7.83 -1.97 -48.53
CA ARG A 93 -7.72 -2.75 -47.29
C ARG A 93 -6.25 -3.15 -47.12
N ALA A 94 -5.60 -2.60 -46.10
CA ALA A 94 -4.24 -2.96 -45.69
C ALA A 94 -4.34 -3.89 -44.48
N CYS A 95 -3.49 -4.91 -44.41
CA CYS A 95 -3.35 -5.79 -43.26
C CYS A 95 -1.87 -5.78 -42.87
N ASP A 96 -1.59 -5.62 -41.58
CA ASP A 96 -0.24 -5.65 -41.00
C ASP A 96 0.17 -7.05 -40.55
#